data_AF-A0A1E3WD33-F1
#
_entry.id   AF-A0A1E3WD33-F1
#
_cell.length_a   1.000
_cell.length_b   1.000
_cell.length_c   1.000
_cell.angle_alpha   90.00
_cell.angle_beta   90.00
_cell.angle_gamma   90.00
#
_symmetry.space_group_name_H-M   'P 1'
#
loop_
_entity.id
_entity.type
_entity.pdbx_description
1 polymer ?
#
loop_
_entity_poly.entity_id
_entity_poly.type
_entity_poly.pdbx_seq_one_letter_code
_entity_poly.pdbx_strand_id
1 'polypeptide(L)'
;MLRFRFGTFAALAAGDPAIARYFDDAVAKQTARQAIHLATVGRLDCLQRLATFLTELALTTGVRAPCGGLAFEMPLSRTDLADYLGLNPDTLSRTISRLRATGLLSHPERHRALIRDFEALAALTPAARSLQALCGGAEASV
;
A
#
# COMPACT_ATOMS: atom_id res chain seq x y z
N MET A 1 -13.91 -15.48 8.89
CA MET A 1 -13.75 -14.27 9.74
C MET A 1 -13.84 -14.70 11.20
N LEU A 2 -12.74 -14.69 11.95
CA LEU A 2 -12.73 -15.03 13.38
C LEU A 2 -13.18 -13.79 14.18
N ARG A 3 -14.15 -13.94 15.08
CA ARG A 3 -14.62 -12.88 15.99
C ARG A 3 -14.32 -13.30 17.42
N PHE A 4 -13.54 -12.51 18.13
CA PHE A 4 -13.24 -12.72 19.55
C PHE A 4 -13.96 -11.66 20.40
N ARG A 5 -14.40 -12.05 21.59
CA ARG A 5 -14.71 -11.06 22.63
C ARG A 5 -13.40 -10.49 23.14
N PHE A 6 -13.36 -9.17 23.39
CA PHE A 6 -12.15 -8.49 23.82
C PHE A 6 -11.53 -9.12 25.09
N GLY A 7 -12.35 -9.49 26.08
CA GLY A 7 -11.85 -10.15 27.30
C GLY A 7 -11.19 -11.51 27.04
N THR A 8 -11.72 -12.32 26.12
CA THR A 8 -11.12 -13.60 25.72
C THR A 8 -9.81 -13.38 24.98
N PHE A 9 -9.77 -12.37 24.11
CA PHE A 9 -8.55 -11.95 23.43
C PHE A 9 -7.46 -11.50 24.42
N ALA A 10 -7.81 -10.65 25.39
CA ALA A 10 -6.88 -10.16 26.39
C ALA A 10 -6.29 -11.30 27.24
N ALA A 11 -7.13 -12.27 27.63
CA ALA A 11 -6.67 -13.46 28.35
C ALA A 11 -5.74 -14.33 27.50
N LEU A 12 -6.05 -14.51 26.21
CA LEU A 12 -5.22 -15.27 25.28
C LEU A 12 -3.85 -14.61 25.07
N ALA A 13 -3.83 -13.29 24.85
CA ALA A 13 -2.59 -12.53 24.69
C ALA A 13 -1.74 -12.54 25.98
N ALA A 14 -2.37 -12.47 27.15
CA ALA A 14 -1.66 -12.57 28.43
C ALA A 14 -1.09 -13.98 28.69
N GLY A 15 -1.70 -15.02 28.11
CA GLY A 15 -1.29 -16.41 28.29
C GLY A 15 -0.14 -16.86 27.36
N ASP A 16 0.11 -16.14 26.26
CA ASP A 16 1.15 -16.48 25.29
C ASP A 16 1.85 -15.21 24.74
N PRO A 17 3.11 -14.96 25.11
CA PRO A 17 3.90 -13.83 24.63
C PRO A 17 4.04 -13.76 23.10
N ALA A 18 4.01 -14.91 22.40
CA ALA A 18 4.07 -14.94 20.95
C ALA A 18 2.80 -14.37 20.34
N ILE A 19 1.64 -14.67 20.94
CA ILE A 19 0.34 -14.11 20.54
C ILE A 19 0.32 -12.60 20.81
N ALA A 20 0.73 -12.16 22.02
CA ALA A 20 0.81 -10.74 22.34
C ALA A 20 1.67 -9.97 21.32
N ARG A 21 2.89 -10.44 21.06
CA ARG A 21 3.81 -9.81 20.10
C ARG A 21 3.25 -9.76 18.69
N TYR A 22 2.60 -10.82 18.23
CA TYR A 22 1.95 -10.83 16.91
C TYR A 22 0.90 -9.71 16.78
N PHE A 23 0.09 -9.49 17.82
CA PHE A 23 -0.92 -8.44 17.80
C PHE A 23 -0.33 -7.05 17.97
N ASP A 24 0.68 -6.88 18.82
CA ASP A 24 1.39 -5.61 18.96
C ASP A 24 2.03 -5.18 17.63
N ASP A 25 2.69 -6.10 16.94
CA ASP A 25 3.27 -5.87 15.61
C ASP A 25 2.17 -5.54 14.59
N ALA A 26 1.04 -6.24 14.62
CA ALA A 26 -0.08 -5.97 13.72
C ALA A 26 -0.70 -4.58 13.96
N VAL A 27 -0.89 -4.19 15.22
CA VAL A 27 -1.42 -2.86 15.59
C VAL A 27 -0.41 -1.78 15.22
N ALA A 28 0.87 -1.95 15.56
CA ALA A 28 1.93 -1.00 15.20
C ALA A 28 1.99 -0.78 13.68
N LYS A 29 1.94 -1.87 12.89
CA LYS A 29 1.89 -1.79 11.42
C LYS A 29 0.64 -1.05 10.94
N GLN A 30 -0.53 -1.34 11.50
CA GLN A 30 -1.78 -0.66 11.14
C GLN A 30 -1.74 0.83 11.45
N THR A 31 -1.25 1.22 12.63
CA THR A 31 -1.08 2.62 13.03
C THR A 31 -0.10 3.34 12.12
N ALA A 32 1.02 2.71 11.77
CA ALA A 32 1.99 3.28 10.83
C ALA A 32 1.38 3.51 9.43
N ARG A 33 0.61 2.56 8.90
CA ARG A 33 -0.13 2.73 7.63
C ARG A 33 -1.09 3.92 7.69
N GLN A 34 -1.85 4.03 8.78
CA GLN A 34 -2.78 5.14 8.98
C GLN A 34 -2.06 6.50 9.04
N ALA A 35 -0.92 6.57 9.74
CA ALA A 35 -0.12 7.79 9.81
C ALA A 35 0.46 8.20 8.44
N ILE A 36 0.98 7.24 7.66
CA ILE A 36 1.46 7.48 6.30
C ILE A 36 0.31 7.96 5.40
N HIS A 37 -0.86 7.33 5.49
CA HIS A 37 -2.03 7.73 4.71
C HIS A 37 -2.48 9.16 5.02
N LEU A 38 -2.58 9.53 6.30
CA LEU A 38 -2.94 10.88 6.72
C LEU A 38 -1.91 11.92 6.24
N ALA A 39 -0.61 11.61 6.34
CA ALA A 39 0.44 12.49 5.83
C ALA A 39 0.36 12.63 4.29
N THR A 40 0.01 11.55 3.60
CA THR A 40 -0.16 11.48 2.14
C THR A 40 -1.28 12.40 1.69
N VAL A 41 -2.48 12.25 2.26
CA VAL A 41 -3.65 13.06 1.90
C VAL A 41 -3.49 14.51 2.37
N GLY A 42 -2.82 14.75 3.49
CA GLY A 42 -2.67 16.09 4.07
C GLY A 42 -1.60 16.97 3.41
N ARG A 43 -0.54 16.40 2.83
CA ARG A 43 0.64 17.17 2.40
C ARG A 43 1.11 16.92 0.97
N LEU A 44 0.75 15.78 0.37
CA LEU A 44 1.29 15.40 -0.93
C LEU A 44 0.41 15.88 -2.08
N ASP A 45 1.04 16.12 -3.23
CA ASP A 45 0.33 16.43 -4.48
C ASP A 45 -0.39 15.19 -5.04
N CYS A 46 -1.26 15.40 -6.05
CA CYS A 46 -2.07 14.32 -6.62
C CYS A 46 -1.23 13.14 -7.15
N LEU A 47 -0.08 13.43 -7.78
CA LEU A 47 0.80 12.41 -8.36
C LEU A 47 1.52 11.63 -7.25
N GLN A 48 2.04 12.33 -6.25
CA GLN A 48 2.70 11.76 -5.08
C GLN A 48 1.73 10.88 -4.28
N ARG A 49 0.46 11.29 -4.13
CA ARG A 49 -0.58 10.46 -3.48
C ARG A 49 -0.80 9.15 -4.21
N LEU A 50 -0.99 9.21 -5.53
CA LEU A 50 -1.16 8.01 -6.35
C LEU A 50 0.10 7.13 -6.30
N ALA A 51 1.29 7.73 -6.42
CA ALA A 51 2.55 7.00 -6.34
C ALA A 51 2.72 6.29 -4.99
N THR A 52 2.41 6.97 -3.88
CA THR A 52 2.41 6.39 -2.53
C THR A 52 1.54 5.14 -2.45
N PHE A 53 0.28 5.24 -2.91
CA PHE A 53 -0.64 4.11 -2.89
C PHE A 53 -0.17 2.94 -3.75
N LEU A 54 0.31 3.22 -4.96
CA LEU A 54 0.82 2.19 -5.87
C LEU A 54 2.10 1.53 -5.31
N THR A 55 2.99 2.30 -4.68
CA THR A 55 4.19 1.77 -4.01
C THR A 55 3.81 0.86 -2.83
N GLU A 56 2.83 1.25 -2.01
CA GLU A 56 2.35 0.41 -0.90
C GLU A 56 1.73 -0.91 -1.41
N LEU A 57 0.89 -0.85 -2.44
CA LEU A 57 0.32 -2.04 -3.06
C LEU A 57 1.41 -2.94 -3.65
N ALA A 58 2.36 -2.38 -4.39
CA ALA A 58 3.44 -3.15 -4.98
C ALA A 58 4.32 -3.84 -3.94
N LEU A 59 4.54 -3.21 -2.78
CA LEU A 59 5.31 -3.80 -1.68
C LEU A 59 4.54 -4.90 -0.94
N THR A 60 3.21 -4.86 -0.92
CA THR A 60 2.38 -5.78 -0.12
C THR A 60 1.81 -6.94 -0.92
N THR A 61 1.43 -6.70 -2.17
CA THR A 61 0.77 -7.69 -3.04
C THR A 61 1.44 -7.84 -4.41
N GLY A 62 2.51 -7.08 -4.67
CA GLY A 62 3.23 -7.11 -5.93
C GLY A 62 3.93 -8.44 -6.17
N VAL A 63 3.70 -9.01 -7.34
CA VAL A 63 4.39 -10.21 -7.84
C VAL A 63 5.26 -9.82 -9.02
N ARG A 64 6.46 -10.39 -9.11
CA ARG A 64 7.35 -10.17 -10.25
C ARG A 64 6.71 -10.66 -11.54
N ALA A 65 6.59 -9.77 -12.51
CA ALA A 65 6.03 -10.10 -13.82
C ALA A 65 7.12 -10.68 -14.75
N PRO A 66 6.76 -11.59 -15.69
CA PRO A 66 7.73 -12.18 -16.64
C PRO A 66 8.42 -11.14 -17.53
N CYS A 67 7.76 -10.02 -17.81
CA CYS A 67 8.30 -8.91 -18.60
C CYS A 67 9.17 -7.94 -17.80
N GLY A 68 9.47 -8.24 -16.54
CA GLY A 68 10.08 -7.30 -15.59
C GLY A 68 9.02 -6.41 -14.92
N GLY A 69 9.38 -5.85 -13.76
CA GLY A 69 8.49 -5.02 -12.96
C GLY A 69 7.67 -5.78 -11.91
N LEU A 70 6.62 -5.13 -11.39
CA LEU A 70 5.72 -5.64 -10.35
C LEU A 70 4.27 -5.53 -10.81
N ALA A 71 3.57 -6.66 -10.85
CA ALA A 71 2.15 -6.75 -11.15
C ALA A 71 1.35 -7.01 -9.88
N PHE A 72 0.19 -6.37 -9.74
CA PHE A 72 -0.73 -6.57 -8.62
C PHE A 72 -2.17 -6.31 -9.06
N GLU A 73 -3.10 -6.84 -8.28
CA GLU A 73 -4.52 -6.56 -8.45
C GLU A 73 -4.88 -5.24 -7.77
N MET A 74 -5.76 -4.48 -8.41
CA MET A 74 -6.30 -3.25 -7.86
C MET A 74 -7.48 -3.59 -6.95
N PRO A 75 -7.34 -3.41 -5.62
CA PRO A 75 -8.38 -3.83 -4.67
C PRO A 75 -9.58 -2.88 -4.61
N LEU A 76 -9.45 -1.68 -5.19
CA LEU A 76 -10.45 -0.62 -5.16
C LEU A 76 -10.96 -0.31 -6.56
N SER A 77 -12.24 0.05 -6.64
CA SER A 77 -12.77 0.69 -7.85
C SER A 77 -12.12 2.06 -8.04
N ARG A 78 -12.27 2.67 -9.23
CA ARG A 78 -11.74 4.02 -9.48
C ARG A 78 -12.39 5.07 -8.58
N THR A 79 -13.67 4.91 -8.26
CA THR A 79 -14.40 5.83 -7.38
C THR A 79 -13.88 5.70 -5.96
N ASP A 80 -13.80 4.48 -5.44
CA ASP A 80 -13.30 4.24 -4.08
C ASP A 80 -11.84 4.67 -3.93
N LEU A 81 -11.02 4.50 -4.98
CA LEU A 81 -9.64 4.97 -5.00
C LEU A 81 -9.56 6.50 -4.98
N ALA A 82 -10.45 7.18 -5.71
CA ALA A 82 -10.51 8.64 -5.71
C ALA A 82 -10.86 9.16 -4.31
N ASP A 83 -11.89 8.58 -3.69
CA ASP A 83 -12.33 8.92 -2.34
C ASP A 83 -11.23 8.63 -1.31
N TYR A 84 -10.57 7.47 -1.41
CA TYR A 84 -9.44 7.10 -0.56
C TYR A 84 -8.29 8.11 -0.65
N LEU A 85 -7.94 8.61 -1.84
CA LEU A 85 -6.86 9.57 -2.03
C LEU A 85 -7.28 11.03 -1.77
N GLY A 86 -8.55 11.28 -1.45
CA GLY A 86 -9.12 12.62 -1.35
C GLY A 86 -9.03 13.39 -2.67
N LEU A 87 -9.22 12.70 -3.79
CA LEU A 87 -9.21 13.25 -5.15
C LEU A 87 -10.61 13.10 -5.76
N ASN A 88 -10.96 13.96 -6.71
CA ASN A 88 -12.11 13.67 -7.56
C ASN A 88 -11.73 12.63 -8.65
N PRO A 89 -12.69 11.85 -9.18
CA PRO A 89 -12.43 10.82 -10.17
C PRO A 89 -11.77 11.34 -11.47
N ASP A 90 -12.09 12.57 -11.89
CA ASP A 90 -11.48 13.18 -13.09
C ASP A 90 -9.98 13.45 -12.87
N THR A 91 -9.61 14.00 -11.72
CA THR A 91 -8.24 14.28 -11.31
C THR A 91 -7.43 13.00 -11.17
N LEU A 92 -8.03 11.97 -10.57
CA LEU A 92 -7.43 10.64 -10.51
C LEU A 92 -7.17 10.09 -11.92
N SER A 93 -8.15 10.19 -12.82
CA SER A 93 -8.01 9.74 -14.21
C SER A 93 -6.89 10.46 -14.95
N ARG A 94 -6.79 11.79 -14.83
CA ARG A 94 -5.70 12.59 -15.39
C ARG A 94 -4.34 12.20 -14.80
N THR A 95 -4.27 11.97 -13.50
CA THR A 95 -3.04 11.59 -12.80
C THR A 95 -2.55 10.21 -13.23
N ILE A 96 -3.46 9.23 -13.31
CA ILE A 96 -3.17 7.90 -13.86
C ILE A 96 -2.68 8.02 -15.30
N SER A 97 -3.34 8.82 -16.13
CA SER A 97 -2.95 9.00 -17.53
C SER A 97 -1.56 9.61 -17.67
N ARG A 98 -1.21 10.58 -16.81
CA ARG A 98 0.14 11.14 -16.73
C ARG A 98 1.18 10.08 -16.36
N LEU A 99 0.91 9.23 -15.36
CA LEU A 99 1.82 8.16 -14.95
C LEU A 99 1.94 7.04 -16.00
N ARG A 100 0.90 6.84 -16.82
CA ARG A 100 0.98 5.95 -17.99
C ARG A 100 1.82 6.56 -19.11
N ALA A 101 1.73 7.87 -19.32
CA ALA A 101 2.51 8.57 -20.34
C ALA A 101 4.02 8.55 -20.05
N THR A 102 4.43 8.47 -18.77
CA THR A 102 5.84 8.27 -18.39
C THR A 102 6.31 6.83 -18.60
N GLY A 103 5.42 5.90 -18.94
CA GLY A 103 5.73 4.47 -19.09
C GLY A 103 5.87 3.71 -17.78
N LEU A 104 5.73 4.36 -16.61
CA LEU A 104 5.90 3.72 -15.31
C LEU A 104 4.73 2.79 -14.96
N LEU A 105 3.51 3.19 -15.31
CA LEU A 105 2.29 2.42 -15.05
C LEU A 105 1.69 1.87 -16.34
N SER A 106 1.29 0.61 -16.31
CA SER A 106 0.49 -0.02 -17.37
C SER A 106 -0.63 -0.87 -16.78
N HIS A 107 -1.71 -1.06 -17.53
CA HIS A 107 -2.85 -1.87 -17.12
C HIS A 107 -2.97 -3.03 -18.11
N PRO A 108 -2.37 -4.20 -17.83
CA PRO A 108 -2.52 -5.36 -18.69
C PRO A 108 -3.98 -5.84 -18.75
N GLU A 109 -4.75 -5.66 -17.66
CA GLU A 109 -6.15 -6.08 -17.54
C GLU A 109 -6.97 -5.04 -16.76
N ARG A 110 -8.31 -5.15 -16.76
CA ARG A 110 -9.22 -4.18 -16.11
C ARG A 110 -8.94 -3.98 -14.62
N HIS A 111 -8.48 -5.03 -13.94
CA HIS A 111 -8.23 -5.05 -12.49
C HIS A 111 -6.76 -5.33 -12.13
N ARG A 112 -5.84 -5.37 -13.12
CA ARG A 112 -4.41 -5.53 -12.86
C ARG A 112 -3.65 -4.29 -13.28
N ALA A 113 -2.75 -3.87 -12.41
CA ALA A 113 -1.75 -2.86 -12.69
C ALA A 113 -0.37 -3.53 -12.79
N LEU A 114 0.47 -2.99 -13.66
CA LEU A 114 1.87 -3.35 -13.82
C LEU A 114 2.73 -2.09 -13.70
N ILE A 115 3.58 -2.07 -12.69
CA ILE A 115 4.64 -1.08 -12.53
C ILE A 115 5.88 -1.61 -13.23
N ARG A 116 6.36 -0.88 -14.24
CA ARG A 116 7.54 -1.31 -15.02
C ARG A 116 8.85 -1.08 -14.28
N ASP A 117 8.94 0.06 -13.60
CA ASP A 117 10.10 0.44 -12.80
C ASP A 117 9.62 0.89 -11.42
N PHE A 118 9.88 0.03 -10.42
CA PHE A 118 9.47 0.28 -9.05
C PHE A 118 10.29 1.39 -8.40
N GLU A 119 11.59 1.47 -8.68
CA GLU A 119 12.47 2.49 -8.10
C GLU A 119 12.09 3.88 -8.62
N ALA A 120 11.84 3.99 -9.92
CA ALA A 120 11.38 5.24 -10.50
C ALA A 120 10.00 5.67 -9.96
N LEU A 121 9.08 4.73 -9.70
CA LEU A 121 7.81 5.05 -9.05
C LEU A 121 8.00 5.47 -7.59
N ALA A 122 8.82 4.74 -6.83
CA ALA A 122 9.10 5.02 -5.43
C ALA A 122 9.76 6.40 -5.27
N ALA A 123 10.60 6.83 -6.21
CA ALA A 123 11.19 8.16 -6.23
C ALA A 123 10.15 9.30 -6.37
N LEU A 124 8.95 9.01 -6.88
CA LEU A 124 7.86 9.99 -6.99
C LEU A 124 7.13 10.21 -5.66
N THR A 125 7.41 9.44 -4.60
CA THR A 125 6.79 9.64 -3.29
C THR A 125 7.83 9.84 -2.18
N PRO A 126 7.66 10.86 -1.33
CA PRO A 126 8.51 11.00 -0.15
C PRO A 126 8.26 9.91 0.91
N ALA A 127 7.17 9.14 0.79
CA ALA A 127 6.82 8.07 1.72
C ALA A 127 7.50 6.73 1.40
N ALA A 128 8.24 6.62 0.28
CA ALA A 128 8.83 5.35 -0.16
C ALA A 128 9.65 4.65 0.92
N ARG A 129 10.54 5.38 1.61
CA ARG A 129 11.37 4.82 2.69
C ARG A 129 10.52 4.30 3.85
N SER A 130 9.49 5.05 4.25
CA SER A 130 8.59 4.65 5.34
C SER A 130 7.79 3.39 4.96
N LEU A 131 7.33 3.30 3.72
CA LEU A 131 6.62 2.13 3.19
C LEU A 131 7.54 0.90 3.10
N GLN A 132 8.77 1.07 2.62
CA GLN A 132 9.77 -0.01 2.56
C GLN A 132 10.12 -0.52 3.96
N ALA A 133 10.30 0.36 4.95
CA ALA A 133 10.55 -0.05 6.33
C ALA A 133 9.34 -0.81 6.93
N LEU A 134 8.12 -0.39 6.59
CA LEU A 134 6.89 -1.00 7.09
C LEU A 134 6.60 -2.37 6.47
N CYS A 135 6.87 -2.52 5.18
CA CYS A 135 6.59 -3.74 4.41
C CYS A 135 7.77 -4.72 4.40
N GLY A 136 9.01 -4.23 4.47
CA GLY A 136 10.24 -5.03 4.39
C GLY A 136 10.58 -5.84 5.65
N GLY A 137 9.79 -5.72 6.72
CA GLY A 137 10.02 -6.41 7.99
C GLY A 137 9.59 -7.89 8.03
N ALA A 138 9.42 -8.57 6.90
CA ALA A 138 9.00 -9.98 6.87
C ALA A 138 10.03 -10.96 6.24
N GLU A 139 11.16 -10.48 5.73
CA GLU A 139 12.20 -11.34 5.10
C GLU A 139 13.59 -11.25 5.77
N ALA A 140 13.65 -11.17 7.11
CA ALA A 140 14.92 -11.25 7.84
C ALA A 140 14.86 -12.06 9.14
N SER A 141 14.28 -13.26 9.08
CA SER A 141 14.61 -14.34 10.01
C SER A 141 14.98 -15.58 9.21
N VAL A 142 16.25 -15.64 8.83
CA VAL A 142 17.00 -16.89 8.71
C VAL A 142 17.64 -17.16 10.07
#